data_AF-A0A376TUR9-F1
#
_entry.id   AF-A0A376TUR9-F1
#
_cell.length_a   1.000
_cell.length_b   1.000
_cell.length_c   1.000
_cell.angle_alpha   90.00
_cell.angle_beta   90.00
_cell.angle_gamma   90.00
#
_symmetry.space_group_name_H-M   'P 1'
#
loop_
_entity.id
_entity.type
_entity.pdbx_description
1 polymer ?
#
loop_
_entity_poly.entity_id
_entity_poly.type
_entity_poly.pdbx_seq_one_letter_code
_entity_poly.pdbx_strand_id
1 'polypeptide(L)'
;MKWGISLKQLVVLQMFVGVFIPWGQMETFTAGGLLLALVIAIVKLVVGVLVIALFENSMARLRLDITPRITWAGFGFAFLAFVSLLAA
;
A
#
# COMPACT_ATOMS: atom_id res chain seq x y z
N MET A 1 -7.38 21.27 -2.79
CA MET A 1 -8.10 19.99 -2.53
C MET A 1 -7.43 18.78 -3.17
N LYS A 2 -7.24 18.71 -4.50
CA LYS A 2 -6.64 17.54 -5.20
C LYS A 2 -5.27 17.11 -4.64
N TRP A 3 -4.34 18.05 -4.49
CA TRP A 3 -3.00 17.80 -3.94
C TRP A 3 -3.01 17.18 -2.52
N GLY A 4 -3.95 17.59 -1.67
CA GLY A 4 -4.07 17.05 -0.31
C GLY A 4 -4.56 15.61 -0.26
N ILE A 5 -5.39 15.20 -1.22
CA ILE A 5 -5.89 13.81 -1.33
C ILE A 5 -4.78 12.91 -1.88
N SER A 6 -4.10 13.34 -2.94
CA SER A 6 -2.96 12.61 -3.52
C SER A 6 -1.82 12.42 -2.51
N LEU A 7 -1.55 13.42 -1.66
CA LEU A 7 -0.55 13.30 -0.61
C LEU A 7 -0.94 12.23 0.44
N LYS A 8 -2.20 12.20 0.87
CA LYS A 8 -2.68 11.16 1.80
C LYS A 8 -2.55 9.76 1.21
N GLN A 9 -2.91 9.59 -0.07
CA GLN A 9 -2.76 8.31 -0.76
C GLN A 9 -1.30 7.86 -0.84
N LEU A 10 -0.38 8.77 -1.17
CA LEU A 10 1.06 8.48 -1.19
C LEU A 10 1.58 8.05 0.18
N VAL A 11 1.17 8.73 1.25
CA VAL A 11 1.57 8.38 2.62
C VAL A 11 1.04 7.00 3.01
N VAL A 12 -0.24 6.72 2.75
CA VAL A 12 -0.84 5.40 3.05
C VAL A 12 -0.16 4.30 2.22
N LEU A 13 0.12 4.56 0.95
CA LEU A 13 0.85 3.64 0.09
C LEU A 13 2.26 3.35 0.64
N GLN A 14 2.97 4.39 1.09
CA GLN A 14 4.29 4.22 1.69
C GLN A 14 4.24 3.35 2.96
N MET A 15 3.26 3.56 3.84
CA MET A 15 3.08 2.73 5.03
C MET A 15 2.80 1.28 4.66
N PHE A 16 1.93 1.05 3.67
CA PHE A 16 1.61 -0.30 3.20
C PHE A 16 2.83 -1.00 2.61
N VAL A 17 3.52 -0.37 1.67
CA VAL A 17 4.71 -0.94 1.02
C VAL A 17 5.84 -1.17 2.02
N GLY A 18 6.03 -0.25 2.97
CA GLY A 18 7.06 -0.38 4.00
C GLY A 18 6.84 -1.56 4.94
N VAL A 19 5.59 -1.86 5.29
CA VAL A 19 5.23 -2.94 6.22
C VAL A 19 5.13 -4.30 5.52
N PHE A 20 4.42 -4.37 4.38
CA PHE A 20 4.12 -5.65 3.73
C PHE A 20 5.18 -6.08 2.70
N ILE A 21 6.02 -5.16 2.24
CA ILE A 21 7.01 -5.42 1.19
C ILE A 21 8.41 -4.92 1.66
N PRO A 22 8.96 -5.46 2.77
CA PRO A 22 10.14 -4.95 3.45
C PRO A 22 11.47 -5.38 2.78
N TRP A 23 11.55 -5.32 1.45
CA TRP A 23 12.80 -5.60 0.72
C TRP A 23 13.52 -4.33 0.27
N GLY A 24 14.83 -4.39 0.06
CA GLY A 24 15.63 -3.22 -0.33
C GLY A 24 15.74 -2.17 0.77
N GLN A 25 15.53 -2.59 2.03
CA GLN A 25 15.87 -1.80 3.21
C GLN A 25 17.38 -1.89 3.47
N MET A 26 17.92 -0.86 4.09
CA MET A 26 19.34 -0.80 4.42
C MET A 26 19.59 -1.53 5.75
N GLU A 27 20.32 -2.65 5.69
CA GLU A 27 20.70 -3.44 6.87
C GLU A 27 21.84 -2.80 7.68
N THR A 28 22.78 -2.13 6.99
CA THR A 28 23.92 -1.44 7.61
C THR A 28 23.97 0.00 7.15
N PHE A 29 24.11 0.92 8.12
CA PHE A 29 24.01 2.35 7.86
C PHE A 29 25.24 2.84 7.07
N THR A 30 25.11 2.89 5.75
CA THR A 30 26.17 3.30 4.82
C THR A 30 25.63 4.31 3.82
N ALA A 31 26.45 5.26 3.39
CA ALA A 31 26.02 6.28 2.42
C ALA A 31 25.57 5.65 1.08
N GLY A 32 26.26 4.59 0.63
CA GLY A 32 25.89 3.84 -0.57
C GLY A 32 24.58 3.06 -0.41
N GLY A 33 24.39 2.42 0.75
CA GLY A 33 23.14 1.72 1.08
C GLY A 33 21.94 2.66 1.15
N LEU A 34 22.12 3.89 1.65
CA LEU A 34 21.08 4.90 1.72
C LEU A 34 20.61 5.33 0.33
N LEU A 35 21.55 5.63 -0.58
CA LEU A 35 21.22 6.01 -1.96
C LEU A 35 20.46 4.90 -2.68
N LEU A 36 20.91 3.65 -2.54
CA LEU A 36 20.28 2.50 -3.16
C LEU A 36 18.87 2.25 -2.58
N ALA A 37 18.72 2.29 -1.25
CA ALA A 37 17.42 2.14 -0.59
C ALA A 37 16.44 3.24 -1.00
N LEU A 38 16.91 4.48 -1.15
CA LEU A 38 16.09 5.61 -1.61
C LEU A 38 15.61 5.43 -3.05
N VAL A 39 16.50 5.02 -3.96
CA VAL A 39 16.12 4.74 -5.36
C VAL A 39 15.08 3.61 -5.41
N ILE A 40 15.29 2.52 -4.69
CA ILE A 40 14.33 1.40 -4.62
C ILE A 40 12.99 1.87 -4.05
N ALA A 41 13.00 2.68 -2.99
CA ALA A 41 11.77 3.21 -2.40
C ALA A 41 10.96 4.04 -3.40
N ILE A 42 11.63 4.92 -4.18
CA ILE A 42 10.97 5.72 -5.22
C ILE A 42 10.37 4.81 -6.29
N VAL A 43 11.12 3.82 -6.79
CA VAL A 43 10.63 2.87 -7.80
C VAL A 43 9.37 2.15 -7.31
N LYS A 44 9.36 1.66 -6.06
CA LYS A 44 8.19 1.00 -5.48
C LYS A 44 6.98 1.92 -5.40
N LEU A 45 7.17 3.16 -4.98
CA LEU A 45 6.08 4.13 -4.90
C LEU A 45 5.51 4.45 -6.28
N VAL A 46 6.37 4.62 -7.30
CA VAL A 46 5.93 4.83 -8.69
C VAL A 46 5.11 3.64 -9.18
N VAL A 47 5.59 2.41 -8.99
CA VAL A 47 4.84 1.20 -9.36
C VAL A 47 3.50 1.14 -8.62
N GLY A 48 3.47 1.41 -7.31
CA GLY A 48 2.24 1.42 -6.53
C GLY A 48 1.24 2.47 -7.01
N VAL A 49 1.70 3.69 -7.34
CA VAL A 49 0.85 4.75 -7.89
C VAL A 49 0.29 4.35 -9.25
N LEU A 50 1.08 3.73 -10.12
CA LEU A 50 0.61 3.24 -11.42
C LEU A 50 -0.48 2.19 -11.26
N VAL A 51 -0.29 1.23 -10.34
CA VAL A 51 -1.31 0.23 -10.02
C VAL A 51 -2.59 0.89 -9.53
N ILE A 52 -2.50 1.85 -8.60
CA ILE A 52 -3.68 2.56 -8.12
C ILE A 52 -4.36 3.33 -9.26
N ALA A 53 -3.60 4.00 -10.12
CA ALA A 53 -4.13 4.74 -11.26
C ALA A 53 -4.85 3.81 -12.26
N LEU A 54 -4.33 2.59 -12.49
CA LEU A 54 -5.01 1.58 -13.31
C LEU A 54 -6.33 1.15 -12.70
N PHE A 55 -6.36 0.89 -11.39
CA PHE A 55 -7.60 0.52 -10.68
C PHE A 55 -8.58 1.68 -10.66
N GLU A 56 -8.15 2.89 -10.33
CA GLU A 56 -9.00 4.08 -10.31
C GLU A 56 -9.61 4.37 -11.70
N ASN A 57 -8.84 4.17 -12.76
CA ASN A 57 -9.32 4.32 -14.13
C ASN A 57 -10.25 3.17 -14.57
N SER A 58 -10.02 1.96 -14.07
CA SER A 58 -10.84 0.78 -14.42
C SER A 58 -12.12 0.67 -13.59
N MET A 59 -12.16 1.27 -12.40
CA MET A 59 -13.29 1.16 -11.49
C MET A 59 -14.43 2.08 -11.95
N ALA A 60 -15.37 1.54 -12.73
CA ALA A 60 -16.65 2.20 -12.94
C ALA A 60 -17.28 2.46 -11.56
N ARG A 61 -17.55 3.73 -11.24
CA ARG A 61 -17.97 4.22 -9.91
C ARG A 61 -18.79 3.18 -9.14
N LEU A 62 -18.19 2.54 -8.15
CA LEU A 62 -18.94 1.68 -7.24
C LEU A 62 -20.03 2.53 -6.58
N ARG A 63 -21.26 2.01 -6.59
CA ARG A 63 -22.34 2.64 -5.85
C ARG A 63 -22.01 2.59 -4.36
N LEU A 64 -22.24 3.70 -3.66
CA LEU A 64 -21.84 3.89 -2.26
C LEU A 64 -22.52 2.91 -1.28
N ASP A 65 -23.61 2.29 -1.70
CA ASP A 65 -24.33 1.22 -0.98
C ASP A 65 -23.57 -0.13 -0.99
N ILE A 66 -22.73 -0.40 -1.99
CA ILE A 66 -21.95 -1.64 -2.10
C ILE A 66 -20.60 -1.52 -1.38
N THR A 67 -20.02 -0.31 -1.33
CA THR A 67 -18.75 -0.01 -0.64
C THR A 67 -18.64 -0.60 0.78
N PRO A 68 -19.62 -0.40 1.70
CA PRO A 68 -19.51 -0.95 3.05
C PRO A 68 -19.48 -2.48 3.06
N ARG A 69 -20.19 -3.15 2.15
CA ARG A 69 -20.22 -4.62 2.10
C ARG A 69 -18.84 -5.19 1.72
N ILE A 70 -18.16 -4.55 0.78
CA ILE A 70 -16.84 -4.97 0.32
C ILE A 70 -15.77 -4.71 1.40
N THR A 71 -15.81 -3.56 2.08
CA THR A 71 -14.85 -3.27 3.16
C THR A 71 -15.03 -4.23 4.34
N TRP A 72 -16.27 -4.54 4.73
CA TRP A 72 -16.55 -5.54 5.77
C TRP A 72 -16.04 -6.93 5.40
N ALA A 73 -16.21 -7.37 4.16
CA ALA A 73 -15.66 -8.64 3.70
C ALA A 73 -14.12 -8.65 3.78
N GLY A 74 -13.46 -7.57 3.35
CA GLY A 74 -12.00 -7.41 3.45
C GLY A 74 -11.50 -7.47 4.89
N PHE A 75 -12.16 -6.76 5.82
CA PHE A 75 -11.83 -6.84 7.25
C PHE A 75 -12.06 -8.25 7.82
N GLY A 76 -13.12 -8.94 7.39
CA GLY A 76 -13.36 -10.33 7.76
C GLY A 76 -12.22 -11.25 7.35
N PHE A 77 -11.69 -11.13 6.12
CA PHE A 77 -10.53 -11.90 5.67
C PHE A 77 -9.26 -11.57 6.48
N ALA A 78 -9.02 -10.30 6.79
CA ALA A 78 -7.87 -9.90 7.61
C ALA A 78 -7.95 -10.49 9.03
N PHE A 79 -9.15 -10.50 9.63
CA PHE A 79 -9.39 -11.15 10.92
C PHE A 79 -9.14 -12.66 10.86
N LEU A 80 -9.65 -13.35 9.84
CA LEU A 80 -9.42 -14.78 9.66
C LEU A 80 -7.93 -15.11 9.48
N ALA A 81 -7.19 -14.30 8.71
CA ALA A 81 -5.74 -14.46 8.55
C ALA A 81 -5.00 -14.27 9.88
N PHE A 82 -5.41 -13.29 10.69
CA PHE A 82 -4.84 -13.05 12.01
C PHE A 82 -5.12 -14.20 12.99
N VAL A 83 -6.36 -14.67 13.06
CA VAL A 83 -6.71 -15.84 13.89
C VAL A 83 -5.95 -17.08 13.44
N SER A 84 -5.81 -17.30 12.13
CA SER A 84 -5.02 -18.41 11.59
C SER A 84 -3.54 -18.32 11.97
N LEU A 85 -2.97 -17.11 12.05
CA LEU A 85 -1.60 -16.90 12.51
C LEU A 85 -1.43 -17.18 14.01
N LEU A 86 -2.44 -16.87 14.84
CA LEU A 86 -2.41 -17.16 16.27
C LEU A 86 -2.65 -18.65 16.60
N ALA A 87 -3.33 -19.37 15.72
CA ALA A 87 -3.65 -20.79 15.88
C ALA A 87 -2.55 -21.73 15.34
N ALA A 88 -1.60 -21.21 14.56
CA ALA A 88 -0.46 -21.94 14.00
C ALA A 88 0.73 -21.94 14.98
#